data_AF-C7H3C3-F1
#
_entry.id   AF-C7H3C3-F1
#
_cell.length_a   1.000
_cell.length_b   1.000
_cell.length_c   1.000
_cell.angle_alpha   90.00
_cell.angle_beta   90.00
_cell.angle_gamma   90.00
#
_symmetry.space_group_name_H-M   'P 1'
#
loop_
_entity.id
_entity.type
_entity.pdbx_description
1 polymer ?
#
loop_
_entity_poly.entity_id
_entity_poly.type
_entity_poly.pdbx_seq_one_letter_code
_entity_poly.pdbx_strand_id
1 'polypeptide(L)'
;MMSLGYDEAAKICLTHSFNNHTLDEYIGKLDVSEEEMEMIKTELARTVYDDYDRLIQLCDSLAGAEGVLDIEDRMNDVKKRYGFYPQDKWDSNMRLKQYFEKKMKKDIYLVCEKDSFVPEEIG
;
A
#
# COMPACT_ATOMS: atom_id res chain seq x y z
N MET A 1 10.91 -15.02 -0.26
CA MET A 1 10.23 -14.93 1.06
C MET A 1 9.69 -16.29 1.51
N MET A 2 8.85 -16.96 0.74
CA MET A 2 8.29 -18.28 1.12
C MET A 2 9.35 -19.37 1.32
N SER A 3 10.38 -19.43 0.47
CA SER A 3 11.49 -20.40 0.64
C SER A 3 12.29 -20.22 1.94
N LEU A 4 12.12 -19.07 2.61
CA LEU A 4 12.73 -18.73 3.89
C LEU A 4 11.75 -18.88 5.07
N GLY A 5 10.52 -19.34 4.83
CA GLY A 5 9.46 -19.48 5.84
C GLY A 5 8.72 -18.19 6.16
N TYR A 6 8.86 -17.13 5.35
CA TYR A 6 8.21 -15.84 5.55
C TYR A 6 6.94 -15.69 4.70
N ASP A 7 5.98 -16.58 4.90
CA ASP A 7 4.78 -16.65 4.04
C ASP A 7 3.91 -15.39 4.15
N GLU A 8 3.70 -14.88 5.36
CA GLU A 8 2.95 -13.63 5.57
C GLU A 8 3.66 -12.42 4.96
N ALA A 9 4.99 -12.34 5.09
CA ALA A 9 5.75 -11.28 4.44
C ALA A 9 5.68 -11.40 2.91
N ALA A 10 5.71 -12.63 2.37
CA ALA A 10 5.54 -12.87 0.94
C ALA A 10 4.17 -12.40 0.45
N LYS A 11 3.12 -12.74 1.19
CA LYS A 11 1.75 -12.31 0.92
C LYS A 11 1.67 -10.79 0.96
N ILE A 12 2.15 -10.15 2.02
CA ILE A 12 2.17 -8.69 2.13
C ILE A 12 2.94 -8.06 0.97
N CYS A 13 4.11 -8.58 0.59
CA CYS A 13 4.87 -8.10 -0.56
C CYS A 13 4.01 -8.03 -1.83
N LEU A 14 3.17 -9.02 -2.05
CA LEU A 14 2.23 -9.05 -3.17
C LEU A 14 1.05 -8.09 -2.96
N THR A 15 0.39 -8.15 -1.80
CA THR A 15 -0.87 -7.42 -1.57
C THR A 15 -0.69 -5.90 -1.47
N HIS A 16 0.42 -5.42 -0.91
CA HIS A 16 0.70 -3.97 -0.88
C HIS A 16 1.16 -3.43 -2.24
N SER A 17 1.77 -4.26 -3.09
CA SER A 17 2.18 -3.86 -4.44
C SER A 17 0.98 -3.69 -5.38
N PHE A 18 -0.04 -4.53 -5.21
CA PHE A 18 -1.21 -4.62 -6.10
C PHE A 18 -2.52 -4.41 -5.33
N ASN A 19 -2.73 -3.20 -4.80
CA ASN A 19 -3.84 -2.87 -3.89
C ASN A 19 -5.23 -3.28 -4.43
N ASN A 20 -5.43 -3.18 -5.75
CA ASN A 20 -6.69 -3.45 -6.44
C ASN A 20 -6.71 -4.78 -7.20
N HIS A 21 -5.85 -5.75 -6.85
CA HIS A 21 -5.77 -7.04 -7.55
C HIS A 21 -5.48 -6.94 -9.06
N THR A 22 -4.88 -5.83 -9.51
CA THR A 22 -4.52 -5.62 -10.92
C THR A 22 -3.07 -5.18 -11.06
N LEU A 23 -2.45 -5.58 -12.16
CA LEU A 23 -1.13 -5.13 -12.60
C LEU A 23 -1.19 -3.77 -13.30
N ASP A 24 -2.36 -3.37 -13.83
CA ASP A 24 -2.53 -2.18 -14.67
C ASP A 24 -2.26 -0.87 -13.90
N GLU A 25 -2.36 -0.94 -12.57
CA GLU A 25 -2.13 0.18 -11.66
C GLU A 25 -0.70 0.24 -11.12
N TYR A 26 0.19 -0.64 -11.56
CA TYR A 26 1.57 -0.64 -11.11
C TYR A 26 2.28 0.66 -11.52
N ILE A 27 2.91 1.31 -10.54
CA ILE A 27 3.64 2.56 -10.74
C ILE A 27 5.13 2.26 -10.68
N GLY A 28 5.79 2.34 -11.84
CA GLY A 28 7.22 2.09 -11.97
C GLY A 28 7.55 1.28 -13.22
N LYS A 29 8.81 0.89 -13.35
CA LYS A 29 9.23 -0.04 -14.40
C LYS A 29 8.99 -1.47 -13.91
N LEU A 30 8.32 -2.27 -14.74
CA LEU A 30 8.29 -3.73 -14.55
C LEU A 30 9.65 -4.28 -14.98
N ASP A 31 10.46 -4.67 -13.99
CA ASP A 31 11.81 -5.18 -14.17
C ASP A 31 11.86 -6.66 -13.76
N VAL A 32 11.00 -7.45 -14.38
CA VAL A 32 10.84 -8.88 -14.13
C VAL A 32 10.76 -9.64 -15.44
N SER A 33 11.20 -10.90 -15.44
CA SER A 33 11.05 -11.81 -16.56
C SER A 33 9.59 -12.20 -16.81
N GLU A 34 9.32 -12.80 -17.98
CA GLU A 34 7.97 -13.30 -18.31
C GLU A 34 7.50 -14.39 -17.34
N GLU A 35 8.40 -15.27 -16.90
CA GLU A 35 8.11 -16.32 -15.92
C GLU A 35 7.73 -15.74 -14.55
N GLU A 36 8.50 -14.76 -14.07
CA GLU A 36 8.20 -14.05 -12.82
C GLU A 36 6.88 -13.28 -12.91
N MET A 37 6.59 -12.67 -14.06
CA MET A 37 5.32 -11.98 -14.30
C MET A 37 4.14 -12.96 -14.24
N GLU A 38 4.27 -14.15 -14.83
CA GLU A 38 3.22 -15.18 -14.77
C GLU A 38 3.01 -15.72 -13.35
N MET A 39 4.10 -15.88 -12.60
CA MET A 39 4.04 -16.20 -11.18
C MET A 39 3.29 -15.12 -10.39
N ILE A 40 3.59 -13.84 -10.60
CA ILE A 40 2.88 -12.73 -9.95
C ILE A 40 1.39 -12.77 -10.27
N LYS A 41 1.01 -12.94 -11.54
CA LYS A 41 -0.41 -13.03 -11.95
C LYS A 41 -1.12 -14.19 -11.28
N THR A 42 -0.48 -15.36 -11.27
CA THR A 42 -1.04 -16.58 -10.69
C THR A 42 -1.28 -16.41 -9.19
N GLU A 43 -0.28 -15.90 -8.46
CA GLU A 43 -0.41 -15.70 -7.02
C GLU A 43 -1.37 -14.56 -6.67
N LEU A 44 -1.40 -13.48 -7.47
CA LEU A 44 -2.34 -12.38 -7.27
C LEU A 44 -3.80 -12.86 -7.43
N ALA A 45 -4.07 -13.68 -8.44
CA ALA A 45 -5.40 -14.24 -8.68
C ALA A 45 -5.88 -15.19 -7.57
N ARG A 46 -4.94 -15.85 -6.87
CA ARG A 46 -5.24 -16.78 -5.76
C ARG A 46 -5.35 -16.08 -4.40
N THR A 47 -4.80 -14.88 -4.28
CA THR A 47 -4.68 -14.20 -2.99
C THR A 47 -5.97 -13.49 -2.59
N VAL A 48 -6.45 -13.79 -1.39
CA VAL A 48 -7.60 -13.12 -0.77
C VAL A 48 -7.10 -12.08 0.23
N TYR A 49 -7.54 -10.83 0.06
CA TYR A 49 -7.11 -9.74 0.95
C TYR A 49 -8.01 -9.70 2.18
N ASP A 50 -7.38 -9.74 3.35
CA ASP A 50 -8.02 -9.56 4.63
C ASP A 50 -7.83 -8.13 5.16
N ASP A 51 -8.28 -7.88 6.39
CA ASP A 51 -8.15 -6.56 7.01
C ASP A 51 -6.70 -6.20 7.36
N TYR A 52 -5.80 -7.17 7.54
CA TYR A 52 -4.40 -6.89 7.78
C TYR A 52 -3.70 -6.44 6.49
N ASP A 53 -3.97 -7.11 5.36
CA ASP A 53 -3.51 -6.66 4.03
C ASP A 53 -3.94 -5.20 3.76
N ARG A 54 -5.23 -4.92 3.97
CA ARG A 54 -5.83 -3.59 3.82
C ARG A 54 -5.21 -2.58 4.77
N LEU A 55 -4.88 -2.96 6.00
CA LEU A 55 -4.24 -2.06 6.96
C LEU A 55 -2.83 -1.68 6.49
N ILE A 56 -2.04 -2.65 6.01
CA ILE A 56 -0.70 -2.38 5.48
C ILE A 56 -0.77 -1.46 4.25
N GLN A 57 -1.73 -1.67 3.35
CA GLN A 57 -1.96 -0.76 2.22
C GLN A 57 -2.28 0.67 2.68
N LEU A 58 -3.08 0.82 3.74
CA LEU A 58 -3.38 2.13 4.31
C LEU A 58 -2.11 2.75 4.90
N CYS A 59 -1.33 1.99 5.65
CA CYS A 59 -0.06 2.45 6.20
C CYS A 59 0.91 2.93 5.10
N ASP A 60 1.06 2.18 4.00
CA ASP A 60 1.91 2.59 2.86
C ASP A 60 1.44 3.92 2.21
N SER A 61 0.13 4.17 2.23
CA SER A 61 -0.47 5.41 1.73
C SER A 61 -0.38 6.60 2.71
N LEU A 62 0.04 6.36 3.95
CA LEU A 62 0.13 7.38 5.02
C LEU A 62 1.57 7.59 5.50
N ALA A 63 2.46 6.63 5.33
CA ALA A 63 3.82 6.69 5.86
C ALA A 63 4.69 7.67 5.06
N GLY A 64 5.31 8.61 5.77
CA GLY A 64 6.38 9.47 5.30
C GLY A 64 7.66 9.25 6.09
N ALA A 65 8.78 9.78 5.59
CA ALA A 65 10.08 9.67 6.26
C ALA A 65 10.13 10.46 7.59
N GLU A 66 9.37 11.55 7.70
CA GLU A 66 9.35 12.43 8.87
C GLU A 66 8.12 12.24 9.77
N GLY A 67 7.21 11.33 9.41
CA GLY A 67 5.96 11.12 10.14
C GLY A 67 4.81 10.68 9.25
N VAL A 68 3.60 10.90 9.72
CA VAL A 68 2.38 10.55 8.99
C VAL A 68 2.03 11.67 8.00
N LEU A 69 1.73 11.31 6.77
CA LEU A 69 1.35 12.23 5.70
C LEU A 69 -0.16 12.26 5.50
N ASP A 70 -0.65 13.34 4.90
CA ASP A 70 -1.95 13.27 4.23
C ASP A 70 -1.88 12.27 3.08
N ILE A 71 -2.92 11.44 2.96
CA ILE A 71 -2.98 10.42 1.92
C ILE A 71 -2.87 11.03 0.51
N GLU A 72 -3.43 12.22 0.31
CA GLU A 72 -3.35 12.95 -0.96
C GLU A 72 -1.94 13.48 -1.24
N ASP A 73 -1.24 13.98 -0.22
CA ASP A 73 0.14 14.43 -0.36
C ASP A 73 1.07 13.27 -0.73
N ARG A 74 0.87 12.10 -0.11
CA ARG A 74 1.60 10.89 -0.46
C ARG A 74 1.39 10.49 -1.93
N MET A 75 0.15 10.49 -2.40
CA MET A 75 -0.17 10.16 -3.78
C MET A 75 0.33 11.21 -4.78
N ASN A 76 0.26 12.50 -4.41
CA ASN A 76 0.81 13.60 -5.21
C ASN A 76 2.34 13.54 -5.32
N ASP A 77 3.05 13.18 -4.25
CA ASP A 77 4.49 12.94 -4.29
C ASP A 77 4.85 11.82 -5.28
N VAL A 78 4.15 10.67 -5.21
CA VAL A 78 4.34 9.57 -6.16
C VAL A 78 4.05 10.04 -7.59
N LYS A 79 2.94 10.75 -7.80
CA LYS A 79 2.59 11.32 -9.11
C LYS A 79 3.68 12.25 -9.65
N LYS A 80 4.29 13.07 -8.80
CA LYS A 80 5.38 13.98 -9.18
C LYS A 80 6.65 13.21 -9.57
N ARG A 81 6.97 12.12 -8.87
CA ARG A 81 8.17 11.30 -9.14
C ARG A 81 8.04 10.47 -10.41
N TYR A 82 6.86 9.92 -10.69
CA TYR A 82 6.64 9.01 -11.83
C TYR A 82 5.89 9.65 -13.00
N GLY A 83 5.40 10.88 -12.85
CA GLY A 83 4.64 11.62 -13.87
C GLY A 83 3.16 11.26 -13.96
N PHE A 84 2.72 10.16 -13.32
CA PHE A 84 1.34 9.72 -13.31
C PHE A 84 0.98 9.02 -12.00
N TYR A 85 -0.33 8.96 -11.73
CA TYR A 85 -0.91 8.13 -10.67
C TYR A 85 -2.30 7.69 -11.15
N PRO A 86 -2.61 6.39 -11.23
CA PRO A 86 -3.91 5.91 -11.70
C PRO A 86 -5.06 6.42 -10.81
N GLN A 87 -6.14 6.92 -11.42
CA GLN A 87 -7.29 7.43 -10.66
C GLN A 87 -7.96 6.32 -9.84
N ASP A 88 -8.08 5.11 -10.39
CA ASP A 88 -8.68 3.98 -9.67
C ASP A 88 -7.89 3.59 -8.42
N LYS A 89 -6.54 3.67 -8.49
CA LYS A 89 -5.66 3.49 -7.33
C LYS A 89 -5.86 4.59 -6.29
N TRP A 90 -6.01 5.84 -6.74
CA TRP A 90 -6.28 6.99 -5.86
C TRP A 90 -7.59 6.81 -5.10
N ASP A 91 -8.66 6.51 -5.84
CA ASP A 91 -10.00 6.33 -5.27
C ASP A 91 -10.04 5.13 -4.32
N SER A 92 -9.28 4.07 -4.61
CA SER A 92 -9.14 2.93 -3.69
C SER A 92 -8.46 3.29 -2.39
N ASN A 93 -7.39 4.08 -2.41
CA ASN A 93 -6.74 4.57 -1.18
C ASN A 93 -7.70 5.43 -0.35
N MET A 94 -8.49 6.29 -1.00
CA MET A 94 -9.52 7.09 -0.31
C MET A 94 -10.62 6.22 0.31
N ARG A 95 -11.09 5.19 -0.41
CA ARG A 95 -12.06 4.22 0.12
C ARG A 95 -11.48 3.43 1.30
N LEU A 96 -10.21 3.07 1.22
CA LEU A 96 -9.50 2.33 2.26
C LEU A 96 -9.37 3.14 3.55
N LYS A 97 -9.00 4.42 3.44
CA LYS A 97 -9.03 5.37 4.57
C LYS A 97 -10.41 5.40 5.21
N GLN A 98 -11.46 5.64 4.41
CA GLN A 98 -12.85 5.69 4.90
C GLN A 98 -13.31 4.38 5.54
N TYR A 99 -12.88 3.24 5.01
CA TYR A 99 -13.20 1.91 5.56
C TYR A 99 -12.72 1.78 7.01
N PHE A 100 -11.46 2.12 7.28
CA PHE A 100 -10.90 2.04 8.63
C PHE A 100 -11.47 3.11 9.57
N GLU A 101 -11.69 4.33 9.08
CA GLU A 101 -12.33 5.38 9.89
C GLU A 101 -13.73 4.98 10.33
N LYS A 102 -14.51 4.38 9.43
CA LYS A 102 -15.84 3.85 9.75
C LYS A 102 -15.77 2.69 10.74
N LYS A 103 -14.80 1.80 10.60
CA LYS A 103 -14.61 0.65 11.50
C LYS A 103 -14.24 1.09 12.92
N MET A 104 -13.39 2.11 13.04
CA MET A 104 -12.91 2.64 14.32
C MET A 104 -13.82 3.73 14.91
N LYS A 105 -14.68 4.35 14.09
CA LYS A 105 -15.46 5.55 14.40
C LYS A 105 -14.57 6.73 14.86
N LYS A 106 -13.40 6.85 14.25
CA LYS A 106 -12.41 7.88 14.53
C LYS A 106 -11.73 8.31 13.23
N ASP A 107 -11.28 9.55 13.19
CA ASP A 107 -10.44 10.06 12.12
C ASP A 107 -9.07 9.35 12.14
N ILE A 108 -8.57 8.97 10.97
CA ILE A 108 -7.31 8.21 10.87
C ILE A 108 -6.11 9.01 11.35
N TYR A 109 -6.08 10.31 11.10
CA TYR A 109 -4.94 11.17 11.43
C TYR A 109 -4.87 11.44 12.93
N LEU A 110 -6.01 11.46 13.61
CA LEU A 110 -6.06 11.49 15.07
C LEU A 110 -5.51 10.19 15.68
N VAL A 111 -5.84 9.03 15.12
CA VAL A 111 -5.39 7.73 15.62
C VAL A 111 -3.90 7.50 15.34
N CYS A 112 -3.40 8.01 14.22
CA CYS A 112 -2.00 7.96 13.85
C CYS A 112 -1.17 9.13 14.41
N GLU A 113 -1.77 10.00 15.24
CA GLU A 113 -1.09 11.14 15.87
C GLU A 113 -0.33 12.02 14.86
N LYS A 114 -0.92 12.29 13.70
CA LYS A 114 -0.22 12.91 12.56
C LYS A 114 0.57 14.18 12.91
N ASP A 115 0.02 15.01 13.79
CA ASP A 115 0.62 16.31 14.16
C ASP A 115 1.77 16.19 15.18
N SER A 116 1.93 15.03 15.82
CA SER A 116 2.89 14.83 16.92
C SER A 116 3.80 13.60 16.77
N PHE A 117 3.43 12.64 15.93
CA PHE A 117 4.20 11.43 15.71
C PHE A 117 5.45 11.73 14.90
N VAL A 118 6.61 11.41 15.48
CA VAL A 118 7.92 11.47 14.83
C VAL A 118 8.53 10.08 14.86
N PRO A 119 8.91 9.49 13.71
CA PRO A 119 9.58 8.20 13.70
C PRO A 119 10.89 8.27 14.48
N GLU A 120 11.15 7.29 15.35
CA GLU A 120 12.44 7.17 16.03
C GLU A 120 13.55 6.87 15.01
N GLU A 121 14.72 7.50 15.15
CA GLU A 121 15.89 7.12 14.35
C GLU A 121 16.26 5.67 14.66
N ILE A 122 16.15 4.81 13.65
CA ILE A 122 16.64 3.44 13.73
C ILE A 122 18.17 3.52 13.61
N GLY A 123 18.84 3.57 14.75
CA GLY A 123 20.30 3.58 14.87
C GLY A 123 20.98 2.28 14.45
#